data_AF-A0A7S2F3K9-F1
#
_entry.id   AF-A0A7S2F3K9-F1
#
_cell.length_a   1.000
_cell.length_b   1.000
_cell.length_c   1.000
_cell.angle_alpha   90.00
_cell.angle_beta   90.00
_cell.angle_gamma   90.00
#
_symmetry.space_group_name_H-M   'P 1'
#
loop_
_entity.id
_entity.type
_entity.pdbx_description
1 polymer ?
#
loop_
_entity_poly.entity_id
_entity_poly.type
_entity_poly.pdbx_seq_one_letter_code
_entity_poly.pdbx_strand_id
1 'polypeptide(L)'
;MYLHSSGVAHRDIKPENLLVFENGTLRIADFGSAATFDAKAAEEYDKLKGGGENHTATVPSDVMRRDTVGTTAFQAPEVLAGETFDLRSVDVWAAGATLWCFTMGSLPFPKPGGMSQHEWTESIQHQELVFPSDEEADSGTRNPFVQDILLQLLEKDPKKRISLEQAAAHDYISDVPPPELPSEEDLPRCLCVVQ
;
A
#
# COMPACT_ATOMS: atom_id res chain seq x y z
N MET A 1 -6.67 -2.26 -5.78
CA MET A 1 -7.37 -2.17 -7.08
C MET A 1 -8.85 -1.86 -6.88
N TYR A 2 -9.70 -2.79 -6.43
CA TYR A 2 -11.16 -2.55 -6.30
C TYR A 2 -11.54 -1.29 -5.49
N LEU A 3 -10.91 -1.08 -4.32
CA LEU A 3 -11.16 0.11 -3.50
C LEU A 3 -10.78 1.40 -4.26
N HIS A 4 -9.58 1.45 -4.84
CA HIS A 4 -9.10 2.62 -5.59
C HIS A 4 -9.98 2.95 -6.80
N SER A 5 -10.41 1.93 -7.57
CA SER A 5 -11.35 2.14 -8.69
C SER A 5 -12.74 2.59 -8.24
N SER A 6 -13.11 2.29 -6.98
CA SER A 6 -14.36 2.76 -6.36
C SER A 6 -14.20 4.10 -5.64
N GLY A 7 -13.04 4.75 -5.77
CA GLY A 7 -12.77 6.05 -5.15
C GLY A 7 -12.53 5.96 -3.65
N VAL A 8 -12.00 4.85 -3.14
CA VAL A 8 -11.70 4.64 -1.71
C VAL A 8 -10.23 4.27 -1.54
N ALA A 9 -9.52 4.97 -0.66
CA ALA A 9 -8.21 4.56 -0.15
C ALA A 9 -8.34 4.11 1.31
N HIS A 10 -7.68 3.02 1.68
CA HIS A 10 -7.87 2.39 2.99
C HIS A 10 -7.07 3.09 4.10
N ARG A 11 -5.82 3.44 3.83
CA ARG A 11 -4.89 4.20 4.68
C ARG A 11 -4.48 3.51 6.00
N ASP A 12 -4.78 2.22 6.13
CA ASP A 12 -4.38 1.39 7.28
C ASP A 12 -4.30 -0.10 6.86
N ILE A 13 -3.69 -0.37 5.70
CA ILE A 13 -3.41 -1.75 5.26
C ILE A 13 -2.29 -2.31 6.12
N LYS A 14 -2.59 -3.38 6.85
CA LYS A 14 -1.69 -4.08 7.77
C LYS A 14 -2.23 -5.48 8.06
N PRO A 15 -1.42 -6.43 8.54
CA PRO A 15 -1.86 -7.81 8.82
C PRO A 15 -3.13 -7.89 9.68
N GLU A 16 -3.28 -7.02 10.68
CA GLU A 16 -4.43 -7.01 11.59
C GLU A 16 -5.76 -6.68 10.90
N ASN A 17 -5.70 -5.96 9.78
CA ASN A 17 -6.86 -5.54 9.00
C ASN A 17 -7.13 -6.47 7.80
N LEU A 18 -6.42 -7.60 7.70
CA LEU A 18 -6.66 -8.64 6.69
C LEU A 18 -7.27 -9.88 7.35
N LEU A 19 -8.56 -10.09 7.13
CA LEU A 19 -9.31 -11.20 7.71
C LEU A 19 -9.32 -12.40 6.78
N VAL A 20 -8.88 -13.55 7.28
CA VAL A 20 -8.95 -14.83 6.55
C VAL A 20 -10.14 -15.65 7.07
N PHE A 21 -11.03 -16.03 6.18
CA PHE A 21 -12.21 -16.85 6.46
C PHE A 21 -11.90 -18.34 6.33
N GLU A 22 -12.74 -19.20 6.93
CA GLU A 22 -12.58 -20.67 6.88
C GLU A 22 -12.50 -21.23 5.46
N ASN A 23 -13.16 -20.57 4.50
CA ASN A 23 -13.12 -20.94 3.08
C ASN A 23 -11.83 -20.49 2.36
N GLY A 24 -10.84 -19.97 3.09
CA GLY A 24 -9.58 -19.47 2.54
C GLY A 24 -9.66 -18.09 1.90
N THR A 25 -10.81 -17.41 1.94
CA THR A 25 -10.95 -16.05 1.39
C THR A 25 -10.33 -15.02 2.32
N LEU A 26 -9.52 -14.12 1.76
CA LEU A 26 -9.01 -12.94 2.44
C LEU A 26 -9.90 -11.72 2.15
N ARG A 27 -10.27 -10.96 3.19
CA ARG A 27 -11.02 -9.71 3.06
C ARG A 27 -10.36 -8.59 3.87
N ILE A 28 -10.38 -7.39 3.31
CA ILE A 28 -9.91 -6.16 3.99
C ILE A 28 -11.00 -5.69 4.96
N ALA A 29 -10.61 -5.29 6.16
CA ALA A 29 -11.48 -4.77 7.22
C ALA A 29 -10.94 -3.47 7.84
N ASP A 30 -11.76 -2.82 8.67
CA ASP A 30 -11.46 -1.57 9.37
C ASP A 30 -11.20 -0.35 8.46
N PHE A 31 -12.30 0.25 7.99
CA PHE A 31 -12.28 1.48 7.20
C PHE A 31 -12.26 2.76 8.05
N GLY A 32 -11.92 2.68 9.35
CA GLY A 32 -11.91 3.84 10.25
C GLY A 32 -10.95 4.96 9.85
N SER A 33 -9.91 4.63 9.07
CA SER A 33 -8.95 5.58 8.51
C SER A 33 -9.19 5.88 7.03
N ALA A 34 -10.17 5.26 6.39
CA ALA A 34 -10.35 5.34 4.94
C ALA A 34 -10.75 6.75 4.49
N ALA A 35 -10.40 7.08 3.25
CA ALA A 35 -10.76 8.34 2.61
C ALA A 35 -11.33 8.09 1.22
N THR A 36 -12.33 8.90 0.85
CA THR A 36 -12.92 8.88 -0.48
C THR A 36 -12.30 9.94 -1.39
N PHE A 37 -12.24 9.65 -2.69
CA PHE A 37 -11.78 10.55 -3.74
C PHE A 37 -12.54 10.26 -5.04
N ASP A 38 -12.58 11.22 -5.96
CA ASP A 38 -13.15 11.00 -7.29
C ASP A 38 -12.18 10.16 -8.14
N ALA A 39 -12.53 8.88 -8.34
CA ALA A 39 -11.72 7.95 -9.12
C ALA A 39 -11.58 8.37 -10.59
N LYS A 40 -12.60 8.99 -11.20
CA LYS A 40 -12.54 9.44 -12.59
C LYS A 40 -11.60 10.63 -12.73
N ALA A 41 -11.72 11.60 -11.83
CA ALA A 41 -10.83 12.75 -11.82
C ALA A 41 -9.36 12.33 -11.57
N ALA A 42 -9.13 11.34 -10.70
CA ALA A 42 -7.80 10.78 -10.46
C ALA A 42 -7.23 10.08 -11.70
N GLU A 43 -8.03 9.28 -12.41
CA GLU A 43 -7.61 8.61 -13.65
C GLU A 43 -7.30 9.61 -14.79
N GLU A 44 -8.13 10.65 -14.94
CA GLU A 44 -7.88 11.75 -15.88
C GLU A 44 -6.56 12.47 -15.56
N TYR A 45 -6.31 12.73 -14.28
CA TYR A 45 -5.07 13.36 -13.82
C TYR A 45 -3.83 12.52 -14.11
N ASP A 46 -3.88 11.20 -13.92
CA ASP A 46 -2.76 10.29 -14.22
C ASP A 46 -2.42 10.29 -15.72
N LYS A 47 -3.45 10.27 -16.59
CA LYS A 47 -3.27 10.37 -18.06
C LYS A 47 -2.57 11.67 -18.45
N LEU A 48 -2.88 12.76 -17.77
CA LEU A 48 -2.30 14.08 -18.03
C LEU A 48 -0.85 14.20 -17.52
N LYS A 49 -0.48 13.48 -16.46
CA LYS A 49 0.90 13.43 -15.96
C LYS A 49 1.88 12.72 -16.91
N GLY A 50 1.41 11.71 -17.65
CA GLY A 50 2.24 10.90 -18.56
C GLY A 50 2.54 11.57 -19.91
N GLY A 51 1.81 12.64 -20.27
CA GLY A 51 2.03 13.40 -21.50
C GLY A 51 2.79 14.69 -21.20
N GLY A 52 4.04 14.78 -21.65
CA GLY A 52 4.96 15.88 -21.36
C GLY A 52 4.35 17.30 -21.37
N GLU A 53 4.68 18.03 -20.30
CA GLU A 53 4.64 19.48 -20.01
C GLU A 53 3.57 20.38 -20.68
N ASN A 54 2.90 21.15 -19.81
CA ASN A 54 1.92 22.24 -20.05
C ASN A 54 0.42 21.88 -20.02
N HIS A 55 0.00 21.05 -19.07
CA HIS A 55 -1.41 21.04 -18.65
C HIS A 55 -1.54 21.59 -17.22
N THR A 56 -2.29 22.68 -17.06
CA THR A 56 -2.82 23.20 -15.79
C THR A 56 -3.93 22.28 -15.25
N ALA A 57 -3.70 20.97 -15.30
CA ALA A 57 -4.62 20.01 -14.71
C ALA A 57 -4.68 20.32 -13.22
N THR A 58 -5.84 20.77 -12.76
CA THR A 58 -6.04 21.04 -11.34
C THR A 58 -5.89 19.69 -10.64
N VAL A 59 -4.87 19.58 -9.79
CA VAL A 59 -4.64 18.39 -8.97
C VAL A 59 -5.95 18.11 -8.23
N PRO A 60 -6.59 16.94 -8.38
CA PRO A 60 -7.82 16.66 -7.66
C PRO A 60 -7.54 16.78 -6.17
N SER A 61 -8.15 17.76 -5.49
CA SER A 61 -7.89 18.03 -4.07
C SER A 61 -8.18 16.85 -3.18
N ASP A 62 -9.03 15.93 -3.66
CA ASP A 62 -9.59 14.88 -2.82
C ASP A 62 -8.70 13.62 -2.81
N VAL A 63 -7.91 13.39 -3.89
CA VAL A 63 -6.92 12.31 -3.96
C VAL A 63 -5.59 12.68 -3.32
N MET A 64 -5.28 13.97 -3.23
CA MET A 64 -4.07 14.48 -2.58
C MET A 64 -4.36 14.95 -1.16
N ARG A 65 -3.67 14.39 -0.17
CA ARG A 65 -3.92 14.65 1.25
C ARG A 65 -2.65 15.05 1.99
N ARG A 66 -2.81 15.59 3.22
CA ARG A 66 -1.70 16.05 4.07
C ARG A 66 -1.91 15.73 5.56
N ASP A 67 -2.83 14.83 5.85
CA ASP A 67 -3.17 14.36 7.20
C ASP A 67 -2.47 13.03 7.51
N THR A 68 -2.22 12.78 8.80
CA THR A 68 -1.54 11.56 9.27
C THR A 68 -2.53 10.70 10.04
N VAL A 69 -2.91 9.54 9.47
CA VAL A 69 -3.83 8.55 10.06
C VAL A 69 -3.30 7.13 9.85
N GLY A 70 -3.84 6.16 10.59
CA GLY A 70 -3.40 4.77 10.54
C GLY A 70 -2.18 4.49 11.42
N THR A 71 -1.60 3.30 11.24
CA THR A 71 -0.55 2.76 12.11
C THR A 71 0.84 3.15 11.61
N THR A 72 1.64 3.85 12.42
CA THR A 72 2.95 4.41 12.03
C THR A 72 3.91 3.42 11.35
N ALA A 73 3.93 2.16 11.78
CA ALA A 73 4.80 1.13 11.18
C ALA A 73 4.49 0.83 9.70
N PHE A 74 3.29 1.16 9.22
CA PHE A 74 2.81 0.91 7.86
C PHE A 74 2.58 2.22 7.07
N GLN A 75 2.89 3.38 7.67
CA GLN A 75 2.76 4.67 7.00
C GLN A 75 3.90 4.90 6.01
N ALA A 76 3.58 5.48 4.86
CA ALA A 76 4.57 5.81 3.83
C ALA A 76 5.48 6.98 4.25
N PRO A 77 6.72 7.05 3.73
CA PRO A 77 7.68 8.12 4.03
C PRO A 77 7.11 9.53 3.91
N GLU A 78 6.38 9.79 2.82
CA GLU A 78 5.79 11.10 2.52
C GLU A 78 4.69 11.51 3.51
N VAL A 79 3.99 10.53 4.11
CA VAL A 79 3.01 10.77 5.17
C VAL A 79 3.72 11.21 6.46
N LEU A 80 4.83 10.53 6.79
CA LEU A 80 5.64 10.81 7.98
C LEU A 80 6.42 12.12 7.88
N ALA A 81 6.81 12.51 6.65
CA ALA A 81 7.43 13.80 6.35
C ALA A 81 6.43 14.98 6.41
N GLY A 82 5.12 14.71 6.54
CA GLY A 82 4.08 15.74 6.54
C GLY A 82 3.92 16.44 5.18
N GLU A 83 4.26 15.72 4.10
CA GLU A 83 4.11 16.17 2.73
C GLU A 83 2.68 15.98 2.22
N THR A 84 2.37 16.59 1.08
CA THR A 84 1.14 16.25 0.36
C THR A 84 1.37 14.98 -0.43
N PHE A 85 0.49 13.99 -0.27
CA PHE A 85 0.65 12.64 -0.83
C PHE A 85 -0.59 12.17 -1.59
N ASP A 86 -0.39 11.25 -2.54
CA ASP A 86 -1.47 10.55 -3.25
C ASP A 86 -2.00 9.41 -2.38
N LEU A 87 -3.30 9.43 -2.10
CA LEU A 87 -4.00 8.43 -1.29
C LEU A 87 -3.79 6.98 -1.77
N ARG A 88 -3.58 6.77 -3.07
CA ARG A 88 -3.42 5.43 -3.65
C ARG A 88 -2.00 4.92 -3.44
N SER A 89 -1.01 5.80 -3.60
CA SER A 89 0.41 5.45 -3.45
C SER A 89 0.78 5.06 -2.02
N VAL A 90 0.14 5.68 -1.02
CA VAL A 90 0.37 5.31 0.40
C VAL A 90 -0.21 3.94 0.76
N ASP A 91 -1.31 3.52 0.11
CA ASP A 91 -1.83 2.15 0.25
C ASP A 91 -0.89 1.10 -0.39
N VAL A 92 -0.21 1.46 -1.49
CA VAL A 92 0.82 0.59 -2.10
C VAL A 92 1.96 0.33 -1.13
N TRP A 93 2.48 1.40 -0.50
CA TRP A 93 3.52 1.27 0.52
C TRP A 93 3.08 0.36 1.66
N ALA A 94 1.87 0.60 2.20
CA ALA A 94 1.32 -0.19 3.29
C ALA A 94 1.13 -1.67 2.91
N ALA A 95 0.75 -1.96 1.66
CA ALA A 95 0.73 -3.32 1.13
C ALA A 95 2.13 -3.94 1.06
N GLY A 96 3.17 -3.19 0.68
CA GLY A 96 4.56 -3.63 0.71
C GLY A 96 5.05 -3.96 2.13
N ALA A 97 4.76 -3.10 3.11
CA ALA A 97 5.11 -3.33 4.50
C ALA A 97 4.37 -4.55 5.08
N THR A 98 3.11 -4.75 4.68
CA THR A 98 2.31 -5.93 5.03
C THR A 98 2.88 -7.20 4.41
N LEU A 99 3.24 -7.18 3.12
CA LEU A 99 3.88 -8.31 2.46
C LEU A 99 5.22 -8.66 3.12
N TRP A 100 6.01 -7.65 3.48
CA TRP A 100 7.24 -7.84 4.24
C TRP A 100 6.98 -8.59 5.55
N CYS A 101 5.93 -8.24 6.30
CA CYS A 101 5.58 -8.98 7.51
C CYS A 101 5.28 -10.46 7.24
N PHE A 102 4.59 -10.77 6.15
CA PHE A 102 4.27 -12.15 5.80
C PHE A 102 5.48 -12.94 5.32
N THR A 103 6.43 -12.31 4.63
CA THR A 103 7.59 -13.01 4.07
C THR A 103 8.79 -13.02 5.02
N MET A 104 8.93 -12.03 5.89
CA MET A 104 10.09 -11.83 6.78
C MET A 104 9.77 -12.03 8.25
N GLY A 105 8.50 -12.18 8.64
CA GLY A 105 8.07 -12.34 10.03
C GLY A 105 8.33 -11.13 10.93
N SER A 106 8.69 -9.98 10.37
CA SER A 106 9.08 -8.76 11.08
C SER A 106 8.64 -7.50 10.32
N LEU A 107 8.91 -6.30 10.84
CA LEU A 107 8.69 -5.05 10.12
C LEU A 107 9.90 -4.72 9.23
N PRO A 108 9.72 -4.03 8.08
CA PRO A 108 10.85 -3.56 7.26
C PRO A 108 11.73 -2.55 8.00
N PHE A 109 11.12 -1.74 8.87
CA PHE A 109 11.79 -0.76 9.73
C PHE A 109 11.29 -0.95 11.16
N PRO A 110 11.82 -1.92 11.93
CA PRO A 110 11.41 -2.13 13.31
C PRO A 110 11.84 -0.95 14.19
N LYS A 111 11.12 -0.72 15.29
CA LYS A 111 11.49 0.26 16.31
C LYS A 111 12.16 -0.42 17.50
N PRO A 112 13.50 -0.37 17.64
CA PRO A 112 14.18 -0.92 18.79
C PRO A 112 13.77 -0.24 20.10
N GLY A 113 13.89 -0.97 21.21
CA GLY A 113 13.69 -0.41 22.54
C GLY A 113 14.64 0.76 22.79
N GLY A 114 14.09 1.89 23.25
CA GLY A 114 14.86 3.11 23.51
C GLY A 114 14.95 4.10 22.34
N MET A 115 14.56 3.69 21.12
CA MET A 115 14.47 4.61 19.98
C MET A 115 13.28 5.57 20.15
N SER A 116 13.50 6.86 19.90
CA SER A 116 12.43 7.86 19.90
C SER A 116 11.47 7.66 18.71
N GLN A 117 10.30 8.29 18.76
CA GLN A 117 9.40 8.29 17.59
C GLN A 117 10.04 8.99 16.39
N HIS A 118 10.77 10.08 16.62
CA HIS A 118 11.40 10.85 15.55
C HIS A 118 12.45 10.04 14.80
N GLU A 119 13.40 9.43 15.53
CA GLU A 119 14.45 8.58 14.94
C GLU A 119 13.85 7.40 14.14
N TRP A 120 12.76 6.82 14.63
CA TRP A 120 12.07 5.75 13.92
C TRP A 120 11.39 6.24 12.64
N THR A 121 10.72 7.38 12.69
CA THR A 121 10.12 7.96 11.47
C THR A 121 11.17 8.39 10.46
N GLU A 122 12.35 8.86 10.90
CA GLU A 122 13.47 9.18 10.01
C GLU A 122 14.06 7.91 9.36
N SER A 123 14.13 6.79 10.09
CA SER A 123 14.58 5.52 9.50
C SER A 123 13.62 5.02 8.42
N ILE A 124 12.30 5.13 8.65
CA ILE A 124 11.30 4.83 7.61
C ILE A 124 11.47 5.75 6.39
N GLN A 125 11.87 7.01 6.57
CA GLN A 125 12.04 7.95 5.47
C GLN A 125 13.32 7.74 4.65
N HIS A 126 14.42 7.33 5.30
CA HIS A 126 15.76 7.43 4.69
C HIS A 126 16.55 6.14 4.67
N GLN A 127 16.24 5.17 5.53
CA GLN A 127 17.00 3.92 5.57
C GLN A 127 16.60 3.02 4.38
N GLU A 128 17.60 2.41 3.75
CA GLU A 128 17.41 1.35 2.76
C GLU A 128 16.86 0.07 3.41
N LEU A 129 16.18 -0.76 2.61
CA LEU A 129 15.72 -2.07 3.08
C LEU A 129 16.93 -2.97 3.32
N VAL A 130 16.91 -3.68 4.45
CA VAL A 130 17.92 -4.68 4.79
C VAL A 130 17.24 -6.04 4.80
N PHE A 131 17.51 -6.84 3.78
CA PHE A 131 17.04 -8.21 3.72
C PHE A 131 17.84 -9.10 4.70
N PRO A 132 17.20 -10.09 5.35
CA PRO A 132 17.90 -11.04 6.20
C PRO A 132 19.06 -11.73 5.46
N SER A 133 20.12 -12.05 6.19
CA SER A 133 21.25 -12.78 5.61
C SER A 133 20.85 -14.21 5.20
N ASP A 134 21.68 -14.85 4.37
CA ASP A 134 21.47 -16.22 3.91
C ASP A 134 21.33 -17.24 5.05
N GLU A 135 21.86 -16.94 6.24
CA GLU A 135 21.79 -17.76 7.45
C GLU A 135 20.49 -17.56 8.25
N GLU A 136 19.87 -16.39 8.11
CA GLU A 136 18.63 -15.99 8.81
C GLU A 136 17.38 -16.19 7.94
N ALA A 137 17.56 -16.19 6.62
CA ALA A 137 16.50 -16.27 5.63
C ALA A 137 16.00 -17.72 5.42
N ASP A 138 14.69 -17.93 5.52
CA ASP A 138 14.08 -19.17 5.05
C ASP A 138 13.96 -19.18 3.50
N SER A 139 13.51 -20.30 2.93
CA SER A 139 13.37 -20.45 1.48
C SER A 139 12.41 -19.42 0.85
N GLY A 140 11.44 -18.90 1.61
CA GLY A 140 10.51 -17.88 1.15
C GLY A 140 11.17 -16.51 1.08
N THR A 141 11.98 -16.18 2.08
CA THR A 141 12.75 -14.94 2.19
C THR A 141 13.83 -14.80 1.09
N ARG A 142 14.38 -15.94 0.64
CA ARG A 142 15.40 -16.01 -0.42
C ARG A 142 14.84 -15.92 -1.85
N ASN A 143 13.52 -15.83 -2.01
CA ASN A 143 12.92 -15.78 -3.34
C ASN A 143 13.26 -14.42 -4.00
N PRO A 144 14.02 -14.38 -5.12
CA PRO A 144 14.41 -13.13 -5.76
C PRO A 144 13.21 -12.33 -6.27
N PHE A 145 12.11 -12.99 -6.64
CA PHE A 145 10.89 -12.31 -7.06
C PHE A 145 10.17 -11.62 -5.87
N VAL A 146 10.27 -12.18 -4.66
CA VAL A 146 9.77 -11.54 -3.43
C VAL A 146 10.58 -10.28 -3.12
N GLN A 147 11.91 -10.38 -3.19
CA GLN A 147 12.78 -9.25 -2.91
C GLN A 147 12.57 -8.12 -3.92
N ASP A 148 12.43 -8.47 -5.21
CA ASP A 148 12.21 -7.50 -6.28
C ASP A 148 10.87 -6.75 -6.12
N ILE A 149 9.76 -7.46 -5.88
CA ILE A 149 8.48 -6.77 -5.66
C ILE A 149 8.50 -5.92 -4.38
N LEU A 150 9.17 -6.37 -3.32
CA LEU A 150 9.28 -5.59 -2.08
C LEU A 150 10.06 -4.30 -2.29
N LEU A 151 11.16 -4.34 -3.05
CA LEU A 151 11.92 -3.14 -3.43
C LEU A 151 11.06 -2.15 -4.21
N GLN A 152 10.19 -2.63 -5.10
CA GLN A 152 9.30 -1.79 -5.91
C GLN A 152 8.11 -1.21 -5.11
N LEU A 153 7.52 -2.00 -4.20
CA LEU A 153 6.41 -1.56 -3.33
C LEU A 153 6.88 -0.59 -2.23
N LEU A 154 8.07 -0.80 -1.69
CA LEU A 154 8.68 0.00 -0.61
C LEU A 154 9.69 1.03 -1.14
N GLU A 155 9.52 1.46 -2.40
CA GLU A 155 10.23 2.60 -2.96
C GLU A 155 9.81 3.89 -2.24
N LYS A 156 10.81 4.66 -1.79
CA LYS A 156 10.62 5.86 -0.96
C LYS A 156 10.02 7.00 -1.76
N ASP A 157 10.44 7.17 -3.03
CA ASP A 157 9.88 8.18 -3.92
C ASP A 157 8.52 7.69 -4.48
N PRO A 158 7.38 8.27 -4.06
CA PRO A 158 6.06 7.81 -4.49
C PRO A 158 5.83 7.94 -6.00
N LYS A 159 6.66 8.71 -6.73
CA LYS A 159 6.59 8.80 -8.19
C LYS A 159 7.29 7.65 -8.90
N LYS A 160 8.21 6.95 -8.22
CA LYS A 160 8.92 5.77 -8.71
C LYS A 160 8.32 4.47 -8.17
N ARG A 161 7.57 4.55 -7.07
CA ARG A 161 6.84 3.44 -6.48
C ARG A 161 5.88 2.83 -7.49
N ILE A 162 5.90 1.50 -7.58
CA ILE A 162 5.06 0.72 -8.49
C ILE A 162 3.57 0.96 -8.22
N SER A 163 2.71 0.91 -9.23
CA SER A 163 1.25 0.93 -9.03
C SER A 163 0.72 -0.45 -8.61
N LEU A 164 -0.51 -0.53 -8.10
CA LEU A 164 -1.12 -1.84 -7.79
C LEU A 164 -1.33 -2.71 -9.04
N GLU A 165 -1.63 -2.09 -10.18
CA GLU A 165 -1.82 -2.77 -11.46
C GLU A 165 -0.49 -3.35 -11.96
N GLN A 166 0.59 -2.58 -11.84
CA GLN A 166 1.94 -3.05 -12.15
C GLN A 166 2.38 -4.17 -11.18
N ALA A 167 2.09 -4.02 -9.88
CA ALA A 167 2.40 -5.05 -8.88
C ALA A 167 1.62 -6.35 -9.11
N ALA A 168 0.36 -6.26 -9.55
CA ALA A 168 -0.45 -7.43 -9.90
C ALA A 168 0.08 -8.18 -11.14
N ALA A 169 0.78 -7.47 -12.03
CA ALA A 169 1.41 -8.05 -13.22
C ALA A 169 2.85 -8.56 -12.98
N HIS A 170 3.39 -8.37 -11.78
CA HIS A 170 4.74 -8.78 -11.42
C HIS A 170 4.88 -10.30 -11.35
N ASP A 171 6.03 -10.86 -11.74
CA ASP A 171 6.30 -12.31 -11.79
C ASP A 171 6.04 -13.06 -10.46
N TYR A 172 6.20 -12.37 -9.33
CA TYR A 172 5.85 -12.93 -8.02
C TYR A 172 4.33 -13.18 -7.84
N ILE A 173 3.48 -12.38 -8.49
CA ILE A 173 2.03 -12.39 -8.33
C ILE A 173 1.32 -13.02 -9.53
N SER A 174 1.86 -12.86 -10.74
CA SER A 174 1.19 -13.20 -12.01
C SER A 174 0.86 -14.67 -12.18
N ASP A 175 1.58 -15.57 -11.49
CA ASP A 175 1.31 -17.01 -11.47
C ASP A 175 0.17 -17.41 -10.50
N VAL A 176 -0.32 -16.46 -9.68
CA VAL A 176 -1.46 -16.68 -8.78
C VAL A 176 -2.75 -16.36 -9.53
N PRO A 177 -3.69 -17.32 -9.70
CA PRO A 177 -4.97 -17.02 -10.33
C PRO A 177 -5.68 -15.92 -9.53
N PRO A 178 -6.34 -14.95 -10.20
CA PRO A 178 -7.05 -13.90 -9.50
C PRO A 178 -8.10 -14.53 -8.57
N PRO A 179 -8.29 -13.98 -7.35
CA PRO A 179 -9.28 -14.51 -6.44
C PRO A 179 -10.66 -14.43 -7.10
N GLU A 180 -11.46 -15.49 -6.96
CA GLU A 180 -12.86 -15.44 -7.36
C GLU A 180 -13.54 -14.33 -6.56
N LEU A 181 -14.02 -13.30 -7.26
CA LEU A 181 -14.77 -12.24 -6.62
C LEU A 181 -16.09 -12.84 -6.10
N PRO A 182 -16.50 -12.54 -4.85
CA PRO A 182 -17.81 -12.92 -4.36
C PRO A 182 -18.88 -12.39 -5.32
N SER A 183 -19.95 -13.17 -5.53
CA SER A 183 -21.11 -12.66 -6.26
C SER A 183 -21.71 -11.45 -5.53
N GLU A 184 -22.47 -10.59 -6.22
CA GLU A 184 -23.13 -9.44 -5.55
C GLU A 184 -24.01 -9.88 -4.37
N GLU A 185 -24.50 -11.13 -4.39
CA GLU A 185 -25.30 -11.73 -3.31
C GLU A 185 -24.47 -12.09 -2.06
N ASP A 186 -23.16 -12.31 -2.23
CA ASP A 186 -22.20 -12.66 -1.17
C ASP A 186 -21.52 -11.43 -0.53
N LEU A 187 -21.76 -10.24 -1.08
CA LEU A 187 -21.31 -8.99 -0.49
C LEU A 187 -22.17 -8.69 0.75
N PRO A 188 -21.57 -8.52 1.94
CA PRO A 188 -22.33 -8.12 3.11
C PRO A 188 -23.01 -6.78 2.83
N ARG A 189 -24.32 -6.71 3.10
CA ARG A 189 -25.18 -5.51 2.92
C ARG A 189 -24.64 -4.23 3.61
N CYS A 190 -23.58 -4.35 4.40
CA CYS A 190 -22.89 -3.24 5.06
C CYS A 190 -22.01 -2.40 4.12
N LEU A 191 -21.76 -2.82 2.87
CA LEU A 191 -21.14 -1.95 1.84
C LEU A 191 -22.09 -0.85 1.32
N CYS A 192 -23.36 -0.85 1.72
CA CYS A 192 -24.36 0.14 1.32
C CYS A 192 -24.35 1.45 2.13
N VAL A 193 -23.33 1.72 2.97
CA VAL A 193 -23.28 2.97 3.79
C VAL A 193 -22.23 3.97 3.29
N VAL A 194 -21.78 3.80 2.04
CA VAL A 194 -21.02 4.85 1.33
C VAL A 194 -21.76 5.18 0.03
N GLN A 195 -22.97 5.74 0.17
CA GLN A 195 -23.67 6.49 -0.87
C GLN A 195 -24.17 7.81 -0.28
#